data_AF-A0A7G9FID1-F1
#
_entry.id   AF-A0A7G9FID1-F1
#
_cell.length_a   1.000
_cell.length_b   1.000
_cell.length_c   1.000
_cell.angle_alpha   90.00
_cell.angle_beta   90.00
_cell.angle_gamma   90.00
#
_symmetry.space_group_name_H-M   'P 1'
#
loop_
_entity.id
_entity.type
_entity.pdbx_description
1 polymer ?
#
loop_
_entity_poly.entity_id
_entity_poly.type
_entity_poly.pdbx_seq_one_letter_code
_entity_poly.pdbx_strand_id
1 'polypeptide(L)'
;MNQSAFSVRMDSQLKYEFSLICEDFGMSVSTAITLFAKAVVREHRIPFEIKSDLPNGLTRQAIELAENGKELHGPFSTISDLRASLDA
;
A
#
# COMPACT_ATOMS: atom_id res chain seq x y z
N MET A 1 -10.97 10.50 -29.22
CA MET A 1 -10.44 10.20 -27.87
C MET A 1 -8.96 10.53 -27.89
N ASN A 2 -8.47 11.33 -26.95
CA ASN A 2 -7.05 11.69 -26.89
C ASN A 2 -6.28 10.48 -26.35
N GLN A 3 -5.40 9.88 -27.17
CA GLN A 3 -4.57 8.77 -26.71
C GLN A 3 -3.41 9.35 -25.90
N SER A 4 -3.35 9.01 -24.61
CA SER A 4 -2.22 9.35 -23.75
C SER A 4 -1.29 8.15 -23.62
N ALA A 5 0.01 8.36 -23.84
CA ALA A 5 1.02 7.31 -23.71
C ALA A 5 1.44 7.16 -22.25
N PHE A 6 1.51 5.92 -21.77
CA PHE A 6 1.99 5.57 -20.44
C PHE A 6 3.23 4.68 -20.56
N SER A 7 4.34 5.10 -19.97
CA SER A 7 5.61 4.36 -19.99
C SER A 7 6.01 3.99 -18.57
N VAL A 8 6.33 2.71 -18.36
CA VAL A 8 6.73 2.16 -17.06
C VAL A 8 8.10 1.54 -17.21
N ARG A 9 9.03 1.91 -16.33
CA ARG A 9 10.30 1.20 -16.16
C ARG A 9 10.09 0.05 -15.19
N MET A 10 10.55 -1.13 -15.60
CA MET A 10 10.50 -2.35 -14.81
C MET A 10 11.75 -3.17 -15.08
N ASP A 11 12.10 -4.02 -14.13
CA ASP A 11 13.18 -4.99 -14.30
C ASP A 11 12.90 -5.93 -15.49
N SER A 12 13.97 -6.35 -16.19
CA SER A 12 13.85 -7.17 -17.40
C SER A 12 13.27 -8.55 -17.12
N GLN A 13 13.62 -9.16 -15.98
CA GLN A 13 13.08 -10.46 -15.59
C GLN A 13 11.61 -10.33 -15.22
N LEU A 14 11.26 -9.31 -14.41
CA LEU A 14 9.86 -9.04 -14.04
C LEU A 14 8.98 -8.81 -15.28
N LYS A 15 9.47 -8.07 -16.27
CA LYS A 15 8.76 -7.85 -17.53
C LYS A 15 8.48 -9.16 -18.27
N TYR A 16 9.47 -10.05 -18.33
CA TYR A 16 9.37 -11.32 -19.01
C TYR A 16 8.32 -12.22 -18.34
N GLU A 17 8.43 -12.41 -17.03
CA GLU A 17 7.46 -13.18 -16.23
C GLU A 17 6.04 -12.63 -16.35
N PHE A 18 5.89 -11.30 -16.28
CA PHE A 18 4.59 -10.66 -16.45
C PHE A 18 4.00 -10.87 -17.85
N SER A 19 4.83 -10.86 -18.89
CA SER A 19 4.39 -11.08 -20.27
C SER A 19 3.87 -12.49 -20.48
N LEU A 20 4.56 -13.50 -19.93
CA LEU A 20 4.13 -14.91 -20.00
C LEU A 20 2.75 -15.10 -19.37
N ILE A 21 2.54 -14.56 -18.17
CA ILE A 21 1.23 -14.65 -17.48
C ILE A 21 0.13 -13.93 -18.27
N CYS A 22 0.42 -12.77 -18.87
CA CYS A 22 -0.55 -12.07 -19.70
C CYS A 22 -0.95 -12.90 -20.94
N GLU A 23 0.03 -13.58 -21.57
CA GLU A 23 -0.22 -14.49 -22.70
C GLU A 23 -1.06 -15.70 -22.28
N ASP A 24 -0.77 -16.32 -21.13
CA ASP A 24 -1.58 -17.40 -20.56
C ASP A 24 -3.03 -16.97 -20.31
N PHE A 25 -3.24 -15.70 -19.95
CA PHE A 25 -4.57 -15.11 -19.78
C PHE A 25 -5.21 -14.61 -21.08
N GLY A 26 -4.52 -14.74 -22.21
CA GLY A 26 -5.01 -14.32 -23.53
C GLY A 26 -5.13 -12.80 -23.68
N MET A 27 -4.28 -12.02 -22.99
CA MET A 27 -4.29 -10.56 -23.07
C MET A 27 -2.90 -9.95 -23.19
N SER A 28 -2.85 -8.69 -23.64
CA SER A 28 -1.58 -7.95 -23.69
C SER A 28 -1.23 -7.33 -22.34
N VAL A 29 0.06 -7.07 -22.12
CA VAL A 29 0.58 -6.26 -20.99
C VAL A 29 -0.15 -4.91 -20.90
N SER A 30 -0.41 -4.25 -22.03
CA SER A 30 -1.12 -2.98 -22.07
C SER A 30 -2.57 -3.11 -21.57
N THR A 31 -3.24 -4.21 -21.92
CA THR A 31 -4.59 -4.54 -21.42
C THR A 31 -4.56 -4.75 -19.92
N ALA A 32 -3.60 -5.51 -19.39
CA ALA A 32 -3.47 -5.78 -17.97
C ALA A 32 -3.23 -4.49 -17.16
N ILE A 33 -2.33 -3.61 -17.62
CA ILE A 33 -2.07 -2.31 -16.98
C ILE A 33 -3.31 -1.40 -17.04
N THR A 34 -4.06 -1.44 -18.15
CA THR A 34 -5.32 -0.68 -18.28
C THR A 34 -6.38 -1.20 -17.30
N LEU A 35 -6.49 -2.51 -17.12
CA LEU A 35 -7.39 -3.12 -16.14
C LEU A 35 -7.02 -2.72 -14.71
N PHE A 36 -5.73 -2.76 -14.38
CA PHE A 36 -5.22 -2.28 -13.09
C PHE A 36 -5.62 -0.82 -12.84
N ALA A 37 -5.37 0.08 -13.79
CA ALA A 37 -5.72 1.49 -13.64
C ALA A 37 -7.23 1.69 -13.45
N LYS A 38 -8.07 0.96 -14.20
CA LYS A 38 -9.54 1.00 -14.04
C LYS A 38 -9.97 0.51 -12.65
N ALA A 39 -9.36 -0.55 -12.15
CA ALA A 39 -9.65 -1.08 -10.82
C ALA A 39 -9.26 -0.09 -9.71
N VAL A 40 -8.09 0.56 -9.83
CA VAL A 40 -7.66 1.63 -8.90
C VAL A 40 -8.66 2.78 -8.87
N VAL A 41 -9.11 3.25 -10.03
CA VAL A 41 -10.09 4.35 -10.13
C VAL A 41 -11.44 3.92 -9.55
N ARG A 42 -11.90 2.70 -9.82
CA ARG A 42 -13.19 2.19 -9.36
C ARG A 42 -13.24 1.99 -7.84
N GLU A 43 -12.14 1.53 -7.25
CA GLU A 43 -12.10 1.14 -5.83
C GLU A 43 -11.44 2.19 -4.92
N HIS A 44 -10.89 3.27 -5.49
CA HIS A 44 -10.14 4.29 -4.76
C HIS A 44 -9.01 3.72 -3.89
N ARG A 45 -8.43 2.59 -4.32
CA ARG A 45 -7.31 1.91 -3.66
C ARG A 45 -6.53 1.06 -4.64
N ILE A 46 -5.36 0.58 -4.24
CA ILE A 46 -4.64 -0.45 -4.99
C ILE A 46 -5.43 -1.76 -4.88
N PRO A 47 -5.83 -2.40 -6.01
CA PRO A 47 -6.73 -3.55 -6.05
C PRO A 47 -6.02 -4.88 -5.72
N PHE A 48 -5.06 -4.84 -4.80
CA PHE A 48 -4.40 -5.99 -4.21
C PHE A 48 -3.84 -5.58 -2.84
N GLU A 49 -3.60 -6.56 -1.99
CA GLU A 49 -3.02 -6.32 -0.67
C GLU A 49 -1.54 -5.95 -0.81
N ILE A 50 -1.15 -4.82 -0.20
CA ILE A 50 0.25 -4.41 -0.12
C ILE A 50 0.81 -4.96 1.18
N LYS A 51 1.60 -6.02 1.09
CA LYS A 51 2.30 -6.61 2.24
C LYS A 51 3.74 -6.12 2.30
N SER A 52 4.18 -5.84 3.52
CA SER A 52 5.57 -5.65 3.89
C SER A 52 5.77 -6.40 5.20
N ASP A 53 6.77 -7.27 5.27
CA ASP A 53 7.11 -7.99 6.51
C ASP A 53 7.65 -7.03 7.59
N LEU A 54 8.00 -5.80 7.19
CA LEU A 54 8.48 -4.76 8.08
C LEU A 54 7.46 -3.61 8.17
N PRO A 55 7.16 -3.11 9.39
CA PRO A 55 6.45 -1.86 9.53
C PRO A 55 7.19 -0.73 8.80
N ASN A 56 6.43 0.25 8.32
CA ASN A 56 7.02 1.45 7.73
C ASN A 56 7.89 2.19 8.77
N GLY A 57 8.72 3.12 8.30
CA GLY A 57 9.68 3.83 9.18
C GLY A 57 9.02 4.53 10.36
N LEU A 58 7.86 5.16 10.14
CA LEU A 58 7.11 5.85 11.19
C LEU A 58 6.62 4.88 12.27
N THR A 59 6.04 3.75 11.87
CA THR A 59 5.56 2.73 12.81
C THR A 59 6.72 2.13 13.61
N ARG A 60 7.86 1.86 12.98
CA ARG A 60 9.06 1.38 13.70
C ARG A 60 9.55 2.39 14.73
N GLN A 61 9.62 3.66 14.37
CA GLN A 61 10.05 4.72 15.27
C GLN A 61 9.09 4.87 16.47
N ALA A 62 7.77 4.82 16.23
CA ALA A 62 6.78 4.89 17.30
C ALA A 62 6.92 3.72 18.29
N ILE A 63 7.21 2.51 17.79
CA ILE A 63 7.48 1.33 18.64
C ILE A 63 8.75 1.56 19.47
N GLU A 64 9.84 2.00 18.87
CA GLU A 64 11.11 2.24 19.58
C GLU A 64 10.96 3.31 20.68
N LEU A 65 10.21 4.38 20.40
CA LEU A 65 9.96 5.43 21.39
C LEU A 65 9.15 4.89 22.57
N ALA A 66 8.10 4.12 22.30
CA ALA A 66 7.28 3.49 23.33
C ALA A 66 8.07 2.49 24.19
N GLU A 67 8.89 1.64 23.57
CA GLU A 67 9.77 0.69 24.28
C GLU A 67 10.79 1.40 25.17
N ASN A 68 11.26 2.58 24.75
CA ASN A 68 12.16 3.43 25.53
C ASN A 68 11.45 4.36 26.53
N GLY A 69 10.13 4.23 26.70
CA GLY A 69 9.35 5.04 27.64
C GLY A 69 9.18 6.52 27.23
N LYS A 70 9.37 6.84 25.94
CA LYS A 70 9.26 8.19 25.38
C LYS A 70 7.94 8.34 24.63
N GLU A 71 7.40 9.57 24.62
CA GLU A 71 6.14 9.93 23.93
C GLU A 71 4.93 9.06 24.34
N LEU A 72 4.98 8.47 25.54
CA LEU A 72 3.86 7.75 26.13
C LEU A 72 2.88 8.75 26.77
N HIS A 73 1.60 8.60 26.46
CA HIS A 73 0.51 9.29 27.14
C HIS A 73 -0.27 8.28 28.00
N GLY A 74 -0.39 8.55 29.30
CA GLY A 74 -0.98 7.64 30.29
C GLY A 74 -0.06 7.43 31.50
N PRO A 75 -0.35 6.43 32.38
CA PRO A 75 -1.40 5.42 32.24
C PRO A 75 -2.81 6.00 32.45
N PHE A 76 -3.81 5.31 31.91
CA PHE A 76 -5.22 5.62 32.12
C PHE A 76 -5.85 4.51 32.95
N SER A 77 -6.64 4.88 33.96
CA SER A 77 -7.33 3.94 34.85
C SER A 77 -8.72 3.55 34.32
N THR A 78 -9.30 4.35 33.43
CA THR A 78 -10.61 4.08 32.82
C THR A 78 -10.60 4.32 31.31
N ILE A 79 -11.52 3.66 30.60
CA ILE A 79 -11.73 3.87 29.16
C ILE A 79 -12.15 5.32 28.87
N SER A 80 -12.91 5.93 29.79
CA SER A 80 -13.35 7.33 29.67
C SER A 80 -12.15 8.28 29.62
N ASP A 81 -11.15 8.09 30.48
CA ASP A 81 -9.95 8.92 30.52
C ASP A 81 -9.08 8.72 29.28
N LEU A 82 -8.93 7.47 28.82
CA LEU A 82 -8.23 7.14 27.57
C LEU A 82 -8.88 7.84 26.37
N ARG A 83 -10.20 7.73 26.23
CA ARG A 83 -10.93 8.33 25.12
C ARG A 83 -10.85 9.86 25.13
N ALA A 84 -11.00 10.47 26.31
CA ALA A 84 -10.84 11.91 26.47
C ALA A 84 -9.44 12.41 26.03
N SER A 85 -8.40 11.60 26.23
CA SER A 85 -7.04 11.93 25.77
C SER A 85 -6.81 11.73 24.27
N LEU A 86 -7.57 10.86 23.59
CA LEU A 86 -7.44 10.60 22.15
C LEU A 86 -8.24 11.59 21.30
N ASP A 87 -9.34 12.10 21.85
CA ASP A 87 -10.22 13.07 21.19
C ASP A 87 -9.78 14.54 21.40
N ALA A 88 -8.74 14.78 22.21
CA ALA A 88 -8.18 16.10 22.55
C ALA A 88 -7.13 16.58 21.53
#